data_AF-A0A4S2RIV0-F1
#
_entry.id   AF-A0A4S2RIV0-F1
#
_cell.length_a   1.000
_cell.length_b   1.000
_cell.length_c   1.000
_cell.angle_alpha   90.00
_cell.angle_beta   90.00
_cell.angle_gamma   90.00
#
_symmetry.space_group_name_H-M   'P 1'
#
loop_
_entity.id
_entity.type
_entity.pdbx_description
1 polymer ?
#
loop_
_entity_poly.entity_id
_entity_poly.type
_entity_poly.pdbx_seq_one_letter_code
_entity_poly.pdbx_strand_id
1 'polypeptide(L)'
;MTGRAGQRGALAVPPGYRIGPWVVGHLLGAGAFGSVYAARRALPEPGRPGRAALKVLPTGTRTPRQLRHLSELAERETEVLRRVRTPRLIRMYEVLTLDDPGRPELDGATVLVLEEAEGSLDALLAGGVPPEGPALLAQVCEGLDQLHRAGWVHGDLKPGNVLLMPDGTARLGDFNTAAELEGTHAYSPAFATPDYTPPDLLWSEVGERGTKIRPTADIWAFGVLAHVVLTGSLPLPGGTPAARRDAALRYARGEEELRLSPELPEPWRDIVRDCLARRHEDRARHTAASLLSRVEAAAADRAAPRRVPGILRALDPRRRWRRAVITAGTVALAVLGVVWGSGLLPLGGAAEAGYERCRRGAVCFYAEEDGRGEMCSWVDGDTDWSDGQAPCPWAARSGPRSVYNNGFDLAEGATQVDVLYYAQPDRRELLGCVKVRTRANLTGADRPRSHAWVPNC
;
A
#
# COMPACT_ATOMS: atom_id res chain seq x y z
N MET A 1 5.50 29.21 -10.32
CA MET A 1 5.40 28.51 -9.02
C MET A 1 4.56 27.27 -9.26
N THR A 2 5.24 26.14 -9.50
CA THR A 2 4.64 24.89 -9.94
C THR A 2 4.24 24.05 -8.74
N GLY A 3 2.95 24.11 -8.38
CA GLY A 3 2.35 23.14 -7.48
C GLY A 3 2.37 21.77 -8.14
N ARG A 4 3.05 20.80 -7.51
CA ARG A 4 2.94 19.38 -7.89
C ARG A 4 1.47 18.99 -7.80
N ALA A 5 0.98 18.37 -8.88
CA ALA A 5 -0.36 17.81 -8.98
C ALA A 5 -0.67 16.96 -7.74
N GLY A 6 -1.73 17.34 -7.03
CA GLY A 6 -2.20 16.65 -5.84
C GLY A 6 -2.56 15.20 -6.17
N GLN A 7 -1.97 14.26 -5.44
CA GLN A 7 -2.46 12.88 -5.41
C GLN A 7 -3.89 12.91 -4.84
N ARG A 8 -4.86 12.50 -5.66
CA ARG A 8 -6.29 12.44 -5.31
C ARG A 8 -6.49 11.53 -4.10
N GLY A 9 -6.59 12.10 -2.89
CA GLY A 9 -6.87 11.38 -1.65
C GLY A 9 -6.40 12.08 -0.38
N ALA A 10 -5.29 12.81 -0.41
CA ALA A 10 -4.74 13.45 0.78
C ALA A 10 -5.37 14.83 1.03
N LEU A 11 -5.84 15.09 2.25
CA LEU A 11 -6.32 16.40 2.66
C LEU A 11 -5.15 17.37 2.78
N ALA A 12 -5.25 18.53 2.12
CA ALA A 12 -4.23 19.57 2.20
C ALA A 12 -4.54 20.50 3.39
N VAL A 13 -3.78 20.34 4.48
CA VAL A 13 -3.82 21.27 5.62
C VAL A 13 -2.79 22.38 5.40
N PRO A 14 -3.18 23.67 5.47
CA PRO A 14 -2.24 24.75 5.20
C PRO A 14 -1.22 24.91 6.34
N PRO A 15 0.03 25.30 6.04
CA PRO A 15 1.00 25.66 7.07
C PRO A 15 0.49 26.78 7.97
N GLY A 16 0.75 26.67 9.28
CA GLY A 16 0.26 27.61 10.29
C GLY A 16 -1.17 27.36 10.75
N TYR A 17 -1.91 26.43 10.13
CA TYR A 17 -3.23 26.01 10.60
C TYR A 17 -3.14 25.44 12.02
N ARG A 18 -4.15 25.70 12.84
CA ARG A 18 -4.19 25.25 14.23
C ARG A 18 -5.12 24.06 14.38
N ILE A 19 -4.60 22.99 14.96
CA ILE A 19 -5.36 21.78 15.30
C ILE A 19 -5.19 21.56 16.80
N GLY A 20 -6.21 21.93 17.58
CA GLY A 20 -6.10 21.99 19.03
C GLY A 20 -4.88 22.82 19.49
N PRO A 21 -3.97 22.26 20.32
CA PRO A 21 -2.77 22.98 20.77
C PRO A 21 -1.64 22.99 19.74
N TRP A 22 -1.80 22.38 18.56
CA TRP A 22 -0.75 22.18 17.58
C TRP A 22 -0.84 23.17 16.43
N VAL A 23 0.31 23.72 16.03
CA VAL A 23 0.48 24.52 14.81
C VAL A 23 1.08 23.63 13.74
N VAL A 24 0.34 23.47 12.64
CA VAL A 24 0.71 22.64 11.49
C VAL A 24 1.92 23.26 10.77
N GLY A 25 2.93 22.43 10.51
CA GLY A 25 4.16 22.77 9.82
C GLY A 25 4.16 22.26 8.37
N HIS A 26 5.30 21.70 7.96
CA HIS A 26 5.48 21.17 6.60
C HIS A 26 4.92 19.74 6.50
N LEU A 27 4.57 19.34 5.27
CA LEU A 27 4.14 17.97 4.96
C LEU A 27 5.33 17.01 5.12
N LEU A 28 5.13 15.95 5.91
CA LEU A 28 6.08 14.84 6.07
C LEU A 28 5.81 13.74 5.05
N GLY A 29 4.52 13.47 4.76
CA GLY A 29 4.13 12.45 3.79
C GLY A 29 2.65 12.52 3.44
N ALA A 30 2.28 11.96 2.29
CA ALA A 30 0.90 11.80 1.86
C ALA A 30 0.69 10.37 1.36
N GLY A 31 -0.43 9.76 1.74
CA GLY A 31 -0.78 8.39 1.39
C GLY A 31 -2.24 8.25 0.98
N ALA A 32 -2.65 7.01 0.70
CA ALA A 32 -4.02 6.69 0.27
C ALA A 32 -5.08 7.10 1.30
N PHE A 33 -4.72 7.07 2.59
CA PHE A 33 -5.64 7.23 3.71
C PHE A 33 -5.60 8.62 4.35
N GLY A 34 -4.61 9.45 4.01
CA GLY A 34 -4.46 10.77 4.63
C GLY A 34 -3.12 11.42 4.37
N SER A 35 -2.87 12.49 5.11
CA SER A 35 -1.64 13.29 5.05
C SER A 35 -1.02 13.41 6.43
N VAL A 36 0.31 13.46 6.49
CA VAL A 36 1.08 13.57 7.73
C VAL A 36 1.87 14.87 7.71
N TYR A 37 1.72 15.68 8.74
CA TYR A 37 2.39 16.97 8.88
C TYR A 37 3.26 17.02 10.12
N ALA A 38 4.41 17.68 10.02
CA ALA A 38 5.16 18.08 11.21
C ALA A 38 4.34 19.14 11.95
N ALA A 39 4.39 19.15 13.28
CA ALA A 39 3.69 20.14 14.08
C ALA A 39 4.47 20.54 15.32
N ARG A 40 4.23 21.77 15.76
CA ARG A 40 4.77 22.29 17.02
C ARG A 40 3.64 22.73 17.92
N ARG A 41 3.82 22.55 19.23
CA ARG A 41 2.85 23.05 20.20
C ARG A 41 2.87 24.58 20.19
N ALA A 42 1.69 25.21 20.14
CA ALA A 42 1.54 26.66 20.09
C ALA A 42 2.07 27.34 21.36
N LEU A 43 1.82 26.70 22.52
CA LEU A 43 2.28 27.14 23.83
C LEU A 43 3.05 25.98 24.49
N PRO A 44 4.34 26.16 24.85
CA PRO A 44 5.08 25.14 25.57
C PRO A 44 4.42 24.81 26.90
N GLU A 45 4.21 23.53 27.18
CA GLU A 45 3.65 23.03 28.43
C GLU A 45 4.65 22.05 29.06
N PRO A 46 5.07 22.26 30.32
CA PRO A 46 5.94 21.33 31.02
C PRO A 46 5.35 19.91 31.05
N GLY A 47 6.18 18.91 30.75
CA GLY A 47 5.74 17.50 30.74
C GLY A 47 4.96 17.07 29.49
N ARG A 48 4.67 17.97 28.54
CA ARG A 48 4.05 17.63 27.26
C ARG A 48 5.04 17.71 26.09
N PRO A 49 4.85 16.93 25.02
CA PRO A 49 5.68 17.03 23.82
C PRO A 49 5.52 18.40 23.14
N GLY A 50 6.64 19.03 22.79
CA GLY A 50 6.66 20.29 22.04
C GLY A 50 6.58 20.11 20.53
N ARG A 51 6.73 18.88 20.05
CA ARG A 51 6.79 18.46 18.64
C ARG A 51 5.94 17.20 18.43
N ALA A 52 5.30 17.09 17.28
CA ALA A 52 4.46 15.95 16.91
C ALA A 52 4.37 15.79 15.39
N ALA A 53 3.97 14.60 14.95
CA ALA A 53 3.46 14.34 13.61
C ALA A 53 1.93 14.25 13.66
N LEU A 54 1.23 14.98 12.80
CA LEU A 54 -0.23 15.00 12.71
C LEU A 54 -0.66 14.20 11.49
N LYS A 55 -1.22 13.01 11.70
CA LYS A 55 -1.83 12.19 10.64
C LYS A 55 -3.30 12.57 10.51
N VAL A 56 -3.65 13.25 9.43
CA VAL A 56 -4.99 13.79 9.16
C VAL A 56 -5.71 12.87 8.18
N LEU A 57 -6.86 12.35 8.63
CA LEU A 57 -7.68 11.38 7.92
C LEU A 57 -9.02 12.04 7.53
N PRO A 58 -9.43 12.01 6.24
CA PRO A 58 -10.68 12.65 5.77
C PRO A 58 -11.94 11.89 6.20
N THR A 59 -12.18 11.78 7.50
CA THR A 59 -13.32 11.06 8.11
C THR A 59 -14.60 11.89 8.21
N GLY A 60 -14.63 13.12 7.68
CA GLY A 60 -15.84 13.95 7.63
C GLY A 60 -16.31 14.31 6.21
N THR A 61 -15.45 14.16 5.19
CA THR A 61 -15.58 14.89 3.92
C THR A 61 -15.60 13.99 2.68
N ARG A 62 -15.89 12.69 2.88
CA ARG A 62 -15.98 11.67 1.84
C ARG A 62 -17.38 11.07 1.77
N THR A 63 -17.63 10.17 0.80
CA THR A 63 -18.91 9.45 0.73
C THR A 63 -19.15 8.60 1.98
N PRO A 64 -20.40 8.34 2.40
CA PRO A 64 -20.70 7.59 3.64
C PRO A 64 -19.98 6.24 3.75
N ARG A 65 -19.72 5.55 2.63
CA ARG A 65 -18.96 4.29 2.61
C ARG A 65 -17.46 4.49 2.80
N GLN A 66 -16.88 5.50 2.16
CA GLN A 66 -15.47 5.87 2.35
C GLN A 66 -15.22 6.39 3.77
N LEU A 67 -16.19 7.10 4.34
CA LEU A 67 -16.15 7.56 5.73
C LEU A 67 -16.08 6.38 6.70
N ARG A 68 -17.00 5.41 6.61
CA ARG A 68 -16.96 4.21 7.46
C ARG A 68 -15.62 3.49 7.36
N HIS A 69 -15.13 3.28 6.14
CA HIS A 69 -13.86 2.61 5.92
C HIS A 69 -12.66 3.38 6.51
N LEU A 70 -12.59 4.69 6.33
CA LEU A 70 -11.51 5.52 6.90
C LEU A 70 -11.60 5.60 8.42
N SER A 71 -12.81 5.66 8.98
CA SER A 71 -13.05 5.61 10.42
C SER A 71 -12.60 4.26 11.00
N GLU A 72 -12.95 3.13 10.36
CA GLU A 72 -12.50 1.80 10.78
C GLU A 72 -10.96 1.68 10.79
N LEU A 73 -10.27 2.24 9.79
CA LEU A 73 -8.80 2.27 9.77
C LEU A 73 -8.23 3.14 10.91
N ALA A 74 -8.81 4.33 11.12
CA ALA A 74 -8.41 5.23 12.20
C ALA A 74 -8.62 4.60 13.59
N GLU A 75 -9.74 3.93 13.79
CA GLU A 75 -10.10 3.22 15.03
C GLU A 75 -9.13 2.07 15.29
N ARG A 76 -8.80 1.27 14.27
CA ARG A 76 -7.80 0.19 14.39
C ARG A 76 -6.43 0.72 14.81
N GLU A 77 -5.93 1.74 14.12
CA GLU A 77 -4.62 2.33 14.45
C GLU A 77 -4.64 2.94 15.86
N THR A 78 -5.73 3.63 16.22
CA THR A 78 -5.94 4.17 17.57
C THR A 78 -5.94 3.08 18.62
N GLU A 79 -6.60 1.94 18.38
CA GLU A 79 -6.73 0.86 19.35
C GLU A 79 -5.39 0.19 19.65
N VAL A 80 -4.62 -0.12 18.60
CA VAL A 80 -3.26 -0.67 18.75
C VAL A 80 -2.39 0.28 19.55
N LEU A 81 -2.35 1.56 19.16
CA LEU A 81 -1.49 2.56 19.79
C LEU A 81 -1.90 2.93 21.22
N ARG A 82 -3.18 2.73 21.58
CA ARG A 82 -3.66 2.89 22.96
C ARG A 82 -3.26 1.71 23.85
N ARG A 83 -3.43 0.48 23.35
CA ARG A 83 -3.16 -0.75 24.11
C ARG A 83 -1.67 -1.08 24.22
N VAL A 84 -0.91 -0.86 23.16
CA VAL A 84 0.50 -1.29 23.07
C VAL A 84 1.42 -0.10 23.25
N ARG A 85 1.86 0.11 24.49
CA ARG A 85 2.80 1.18 24.87
C ARG A 85 4.19 0.62 25.12
N THR A 86 4.86 0.20 24.05
CA THR A 86 6.18 -0.42 24.12
C THR A 86 7.21 0.41 23.34
N PRO A 87 8.53 0.28 23.63
CA PRO A 87 9.53 1.22 23.11
C PRO A 87 9.75 1.15 21.59
N ARG A 88 9.31 0.08 20.91
CA ARG A 88 9.51 -0.12 19.47
C ARG A 88 8.29 0.16 18.62
N LEU A 89 7.24 0.76 19.18
CA LEU A 89 6.09 1.27 18.43
C LEU A 89 6.03 2.79 18.58
N ILE A 90 5.63 3.49 17.52
CA ILE A 90 5.48 4.94 17.55
C ILE A 90 4.45 5.32 18.61
N ARG A 91 4.70 6.38 19.38
CA ARG A 91 3.77 6.79 20.43
C ARG A 91 2.66 7.65 19.84
N MET A 92 1.42 7.38 20.24
CA MET A 92 0.30 8.29 20.02
C MET A 92 0.07 9.13 21.30
N TYR A 93 0.04 10.44 21.13
CA TYR A 93 -0.22 11.38 22.22
C TYR A 93 -1.72 11.57 22.46
N GLU A 94 -2.49 11.80 21.39
CA GLU A 94 -3.92 12.07 21.46
C GLU A 94 -4.59 11.87 20.10
N VAL A 95 -5.93 11.82 20.10
CA VAL A 95 -6.77 11.83 18.90
C VAL A 95 -7.64 13.07 18.97
N LEU A 96 -7.70 13.83 17.88
CA LEU A 96 -8.50 15.04 17.75
C LEU A 96 -9.47 14.90 16.59
N THR A 97 -10.57 15.63 16.64
CA THR A 97 -11.51 15.81 15.52
C THR A 97 -11.48 17.28 15.13
N LEU A 98 -11.35 17.56 13.84
CA LEU A 98 -11.45 18.92 13.32
C LEU A 98 -12.91 19.34 13.28
N ASP A 99 -13.19 20.54 13.78
CA ASP A 99 -14.46 21.24 13.67
C ASP A 99 -14.16 22.60 13.05
N ASP A 100 -14.35 22.71 11.74
CA ASP A 100 -14.07 23.91 10.95
C ASP A 100 -15.12 24.05 9.84
N PRO A 101 -16.32 24.55 10.17
CA PRO A 101 -17.38 24.75 9.18
C PRO A 101 -17.00 25.77 8.08
N GLY A 102 -15.94 26.58 8.30
CA GLY A 102 -15.38 27.49 7.31
C GLY A 102 -14.48 26.80 6.27
N ARG A 103 -14.09 25.55 6.50
CA ARG A 103 -13.32 24.70 5.59
C ARG A 103 -13.97 23.31 5.51
N PRO A 104 -15.04 23.17 4.72
CA PRO A 104 -15.82 21.94 4.63
C PRO A 104 -15.01 20.71 4.22
N GLU A 105 -13.80 20.86 3.67
CA GLU A 105 -12.92 19.74 3.33
C GLU A 105 -12.15 19.19 4.54
N LEU A 106 -11.93 20.00 5.57
CA LEU A 106 -11.26 19.61 6.81
C LEU A 106 -12.24 19.26 7.94
N ASP A 107 -13.48 19.75 7.85
CA ASP A 107 -14.49 19.53 8.88
C ASP A 107 -14.78 18.04 9.12
N GLY A 108 -14.84 17.64 10.40
CA GLY A 108 -15.02 16.25 10.82
C GLY A 108 -13.84 15.30 10.56
N ALA A 109 -12.69 15.81 10.11
CA ALA A 109 -11.49 14.98 9.92
C ALA A 109 -10.90 14.52 11.26
N THR A 110 -10.48 13.25 11.32
CA THR A 110 -9.79 12.66 12.48
C THR A 110 -8.30 12.93 12.36
N VAL A 111 -7.69 13.37 13.45
CA VAL A 111 -6.27 13.68 13.53
C VAL A 111 -5.64 12.83 14.61
N LEU A 112 -4.74 11.93 14.22
CA LEU A 112 -3.89 11.22 15.16
C LEU A 112 -2.65 12.07 15.42
N VAL A 113 -2.45 12.44 16.69
CA VAL A 113 -1.26 13.17 17.13
C VAL A 113 -0.23 12.16 17.57
N LEU A 114 0.81 12.01 16.77
CA LEU A 114 1.86 11.02 16.93
C LEU A 114 3.17 11.68 17.34
N GLU A 115 4.06 10.89 17.91
CA GLU A 115 5.45 11.25 18.06
C GLU A 115 6.10 11.54 16.70
N GLU A 116 6.97 12.57 16.67
CA GLU A 116 7.65 12.96 15.44
C GLU A 116 8.93 12.16 15.25
N ALA A 117 9.01 11.42 14.14
CA ALA A 117 10.22 10.75 13.67
C ALA A 117 11.07 11.70 12.80
N GLU A 118 12.37 11.42 12.67
CA GLU A 118 13.26 12.17 11.76
C GLU A 118 13.09 11.75 10.30
N GLY A 119 12.73 10.50 10.07
CA GLY A 119 12.51 9.94 8.75
C GLY A 119 12.02 8.50 8.81
N SER A 120 11.94 7.86 7.65
CA SER A 120 11.64 6.44 7.53
C SER A 120 12.86 5.65 7.06
N LEU A 121 12.85 4.35 7.29
CA LEU A 121 13.85 3.44 6.74
C LEU A 121 13.83 3.44 5.21
N ASP A 122 12.69 3.69 4.57
CA ASP A 122 12.59 3.89 3.12
C ASP A 122 13.45 5.06 2.63
N ALA A 123 13.37 6.21 3.32
CA ALA A 123 14.18 7.38 3.00
C ALA A 123 15.67 7.14 3.24
N LEU A 124 16.02 6.35 4.27
CA LEU A 124 17.41 5.94 4.53
C LEU A 124 17.95 5.03 3.41
N LEU A 125 17.16 4.04 2.98
CA LEU A 125 17.54 3.10 1.93
C LEU A 125 17.68 3.74 0.55
N ALA A 126 16.99 4.86 0.29
CA ALA A 126 17.21 5.67 -0.91
C ALA A 126 18.65 6.22 -1.00
N GLY A 127 19.36 6.32 0.13
CA GLY A 127 20.78 6.67 0.22
C GLY A 127 21.75 5.50 0.04
N GLY A 128 21.25 4.26 -0.08
CA GLY A 128 22.03 3.03 -0.15
C GLY A 128 21.89 2.14 1.09
N VAL A 129 22.71 1.10 1.19
CA VAL A 129 22.71 0.13 2.30
C VAL A 129 23.27 0.81 3.57
N PRO A 130 22.48 0.97 4.64
CA PRO A 130 22.92 1.64 5.86
C PRO A 130 23.85 0.74 6.69
N PRO A 131 25.00 1.24 7.18
CA PRO A 131 25.89 0.50 8.09
C PRO A 131 25.18 0.00 9.37
N GLU A 132 24.27 0.80 9.90
CA GLU A 132 23.43 0.50 11.06
C GLU A 132 22.30 -0.51 10.80
N GLY A 133 22.14 -0.96 9.55
CA GLY A 133 21.08 -1.87 9.11
C GLY A 133 20.85 -3.09 10.03
N PRO A 134 21.88 -3.86 10.42
CA PRO A 134 21.71 -4.99 11.32
C PRO A 134 21.12 -4.61 12.69
N ALA A 135 21.55 -3.47 13.25
CA ALA A 135 21.04 -2.99 14.54
C ALA A 135 19.59 -2.51 14.42
N LEU A 136 19.23 -1.83 13.33
CA LEU A 136 17.86 -1.42 13.05
C LEU A 136 16.94 -2.65 12.88
N LEU A 137 17.40 -3.69 12.19
CA LEU A 137 16.63 -4.93 12.01
C LEU A 137 16.37 -5.65 13.33
N ALA A 138 17.31 -5.63 14.28
CA ALA A 138 17.07 -6.15 15.63
C ALA A 138 15.95 -5.41 16.34
N GLN A 139 15.94 -4.07 16.26
CA GLN A 139 14.89 -3.25 16.86
C GLN A 139 13.52 -3.44 16.18
N VAL A 140 13.51 -3.64 14.85
CA VAL A 140 12.29 -4.01 14.11
C VAL A 140 11.75 -5.37 14.56
N CYS A 141 12.62 -6.37 14.69
CA CYS A 141 12.24 -7.70 15.17
C CYS A 141 11.70 -7.64 16.61
N GLU A 142 12.32 -6.84 17.48
CA GLU A 142 11.85 -6.56 18.83
C GLU A 142 10.46 -5.90 18.82
N GLY A 143 10.20 -4.97 17.89
CA GLY A 143 8.88 -4.35 17.72
C GLY A 143 7.79 -5.33 17.28
N LEU A 144 8.12 -6.23 16.35
CA LEU A 144 7.19 -7.30 15.95
C LEU A 144 6.88 -8.23 17.10
N ASP A 145 7.89 -8.60 17.89
CA ASP A 145 7.73 -9.44 19.07
C ASP A 145 6.84 -8.78 20.14
N GLN A 146 7.05 -7.48 20.41
CA GLN A 146 6.18 -6.70 21.29
C GLN A 146 4.72 -6.66 20.78
N LEU A 147 4.51 -6.45 19.48
CA LEU A 147 3.19 -6.40 18.87
C LEU A 147 2.49 -7.78 18.90
N HIS A 148 3.22 -8.85 18.54
CA HIS A 148 2.69 -10.21 18.51
C HIS A 148 2.32 -10.70 19.91
N ARG A 149 3.13 -10.41 20.93
CA ARG A 149 2.79 -10.72 22.33
C ARG A 149 1.57 -9.96 22.83
N ALA A 150 1.32 -8.76 22.31
CA ALA A 150 0.11 -8.01 22.62
C ALA A 150 -1.14 -8.52 21.87
N GLY A 151 -1.00 -9.58 21.06
CA GLY A 151 -2.12 -10.20 20.36
C GLY A 151 -2.42 -9.57 19.00
N TRP A 152 -1.47 -8.86 18.37
CA TRP A 152 -1.69 -8.16 17.11
C TRP A 152 -0.75 -8.62 16.01
N VAL A 153 -1.23 -8.60 14.77
CA VAL A 153 -0.43 -8.74 13.54
C VAL A 153 -0.34 -7.37 12.89
N HIS A 154 0.83 -6.95 12.42
CA HIS A 154 1.02 -5.65 11.76
C HIS A 154 0.36 -5.64 10.37
N GLY A 155 0.65 -6.65 9.56
CA GLY A 155 0.02 -6.90 8.26
C GLY A 155 0.50 -6.05 7.08
N ASP A 156 1.38 -5.08 7.28
CA ASP A 156 1.97 -4.25 6.21
C ASP A 156 3.36 -3.75 6.61
N LEU A 157 4.21 -4.64 7.14
CA LEU A 157 5.59 -4.27 7.46
C LEU A 157 6.39 -4.00 6.18
N LYS A 158 6.95 -2.80 6.08
CA LYS A 158 7.80 -2.35 4.96
C LYS A 158 8.69 -1.19 5.41
N PRO A 159 9.73 -0.80 4.65
CA PRO A 159 10.63 0.29 5.04
C PRO A 159 9.91 1.61 5.34
N GLY A 160 8.83 1.92 4.62
CA GLY A 160 8.03 3.14 4.85
C GLY A 160 7.34 3.17 6.22
N ASN A 161 7.12 2.00 6.83
CA ASN A 161 6.42 1.85 8.12
C ASN A 161 7.41 1.62 9.28
N VAL A 162 8.73 1.66 9.01
CA VAL A 162 9.78 1.68 10.04
C VAL A 162 10.29 3.11 10.16
N LEU A 163 9.98 3.74 11.29
CA LEU A 163 10.28 5.14 11.58
C LEU A 163 11.58 5.26 12.37
N LEU A 164 12.44 6.19 11.95
CA LEU A 164 13.72 6.47 12.58
C LEU A 164 13.59 7.68 13.51
N MET A 165 13.94 7.47 14.77
CA MET A 165 13.77 8.43 15.85
C MET A 165 15.03 9.30 16.03
N PRO A 166 14.90 10.50 16.66
CA PRO A 166 16.06 11.38 16.90
C PRO A 166 17.16 10.78 17.78
N ASP A 167 16.86 9.74 18.55
CA ASP A 167 17.83 9.00 19.36
C ASP A 167 18.55 7.88 18.58
N GLY A 168 18.31 7.77 17.26
CA GLY A 168 18.87 6.76 16.38
C GLY A 168 18.16 5.40 16.46
N THR A 169 17.04 5.30 17.20
CA THR A 169 16.27 4.06 17.29
C THR A 169 15.20 3.93 16.21
N ALA A 170 14.78 2.70 15.93
CA ALA A 170 13.66 2.39 15.05
C ALA A 170 12.38 2.11 15.85
N ARG A 171 11.24 2.57 15.32
CA ARG A 171 9.90 2.25 15.80
C ARG A 171 8.98 1.86 14.65
N LEU A 172 8.11 0.89 14.87
CA LEU A 172 7.05 0.52 13.95
C LEU A 172 5.95 1.58 13.98
N GLY A 173 5.43 1.93 12.80
CA GLY A 173 4.32 2.85 12.63
C GLY A 173 3.35 2.39 11.54
N ASP A 174 2.26 3.13 11.38
CA ASP A 174 1.18 2.86 10.43
C ASP A 174 0.48 1.49 10.66
N PHE A 175 -0.43 1.47 11.63
CA PHE A 175 -1.17 0.26 12.04
C PHE A 175 -2.55 0.14 11.36
N ASN A 176 -2.74 0.79 10.20
CA ASN A 176 -4.01 0.76 9.46
C ASN A 176 -4.42 -0.65 9.03
N THR A 177 -3.46 -1.55 8.78
CA THR A 177 -3.70 -2.96 8.43
C THR A 177 -3.60 -3.90 9.64
N ALA A 178 -3.37 -3.35 10.83
CA ALA A 178 -3.18 -4.19 12.00
C ALA A 178 -4.49 -4.92 12.36
N ALA A 179 -4.33 -6.14 12.84
CA ALA A 179 -5.45 -7.02 13.13
C ALA A 179 -5.21 -7.78 14.45
N GLU A 180 -6.21 -7.77 15.32
CA GLU A 180 -6.21 -8.49 16.60
C GLU A 180 -6.37 -9.99 16.34
N LEU A 181 -5.57 -10.81 17.01
CA LEU A 181 -5.57 -12.25 16.88
C LEU A 181 -6.81 -12.86 17.52
N GLU A 182 -7.57 -13.59 16.71
CA GLU A 182 -8.65 -14.49 17.12
C GLU A 182 -8.09 -15.94 17.08
N GLY A 183 -7.38 -16.33 18.15
CA GLY A 183 -6.71 -17.64 18.21
C GLY A 183 -5.40 -17.65 17.42
N THR A 184 -5.40 -18.26 16.22
CA THR A 184 -4.16 -18.43 15.41
C THR A 184 -4.07 -17.48 14.21
N HIS A 185 -5.13 -16.73 13.94
CA HIS A 185 -5.23 -15.80 12.82
C HIS A 185 -6.02 -14.56 13.21
N ALA A 186 -5.96 -13.55 12.37
CA ALA A 186 -6.70 -12.31 12.48
C ALA A 186 -7.35 -11.98 11.13
N TYR A 187 -8.11 -10.88 11.06
CA TYR A 187 -8.69 -10.39 9.81
C TYR A 187 -8.28 -8.93 9.56
N SER A 188 -7.53 -8.72 8.49
CA SER A 188 -7.05 -7.42 8.03
C SER A 188 -7.89 -6.90 6.87
N PRO A 189 -8.03 -5.58 6.69
CA PRO A 189 -8.46 -5.01 5.43
C PRO A 189 -7.64 -5.56 4.24
N ALA A 190 -8.26 -5.66 3.07
CA ALA A 190 -7.63 -6.16 1.85
C ALA A 190 -6.70 -5.12 1.21
N PHE A 191 -5.70 -4.67 1.95
CA PHE A 191 -4.59 -3.86 1.46
C PHE A 191 -3.31 -4.69 1.50
N ALA A 192 -2.51 -4.59 0.45
CA ALA A 192 -1.26 -5.31 0.34
C ALA A 192 -0.23 -4.43 -0.35
N THR A 193 0.98 -4.40 0.20
CA THR A 193 2.16 -3.94 -0.52
C THR A 193 2.80 -5.18 -1.15
N PRO A 194 2.64 -5.42 -2.47
CA PRO A 194 2.95 -6.72 -3.06
C PRO A 194 4.39 -7.19 -2.81
N ASP A 195 5.33 -6.25 -2.76
CA ASP A 195 6.76 -6.53 -2.57
C ASP A 195 7.09 -7.16 -1.20
N TYR A 196 6.26 -6.91 -0.18
CA TYR A 196 6.47 -7.40 1.20
C TYR A 196 5.37 -8.38 1.64
N THR A 197 4.38 -8.65 0.78
CA THR A 197 3.24 -9.51 1.11
C THR A 197 3.60 -10.97 0.82
N PRO A 198 3.36 -11.91 1.76
CA PRO A 198 3.61 -13.33 1.52
C PRO A 198 2.68 -13.90 0.44
N PRO A 199 3.12 -14.93 -0.31
CA PRO A 199 2.37 -15.47 -1.43
C PRO A 199 0.99 -16.02 -1.05
N ASP A 200 0.83 -16.58 0.15
CA ASP A 200 -0.46 -17.09 0.62
C ASP A 200 -1.51 -15.99 0.81
N LEU A 201 -1.11 -14.73 1.04
CA LEU A 201 -2.03 -13.60 1.10
C LEU A 201 -2.32 -13.00 -0.28
N LEU A 202 -1.45 -13.21 -1.27
CA LEU A 202 -1.63 -12.65 -2.62
C LEU A 202 -2.77 -13.31 -3.40
N TRP A 203 -3.19 -14.51 -3.02
CA TRP A 203 -4.33 -15.23 -3.59
C TRP A 203 -5.46 -15.49 -2.58
N SER A 204 -5.35 -14.94 -1.36
CA SER A 204 -6.33 -15.23 -0.31
C SER A 204 -7.70 -14.64 -0.66
N GLU A 205 -8.75 -15.44 -0.48
CA GLU A 205 -10.12 -14.97 -0.60
C GLU A 205 -10.39 -13.88 0.45
N VAL A 206 -11.03 -12.79 0.02
CA VAL A 206 -11.47 -11.72 0.92
C VAL A 206 -12.86 -12.08 1.40
N GLY A 207 -12.97 -12.58 2.63
CA GLY A 207 -14.25 -12.86 3.27
C GLY A 207 -14.93 -11.59 3.77
N GLU A 208 -16.15 -11.72 4.30
CA GLU A 208 -16.91 -10.59 4.87
C GLU A 208 -16.16 -9.85 5.99
N ARG A 209 -15.31 -10.56 6.74
CA ARG A 209 -14.49 -10.01 7.82
C ARG A 209 -13.14 -9.45 7.35
N GLY A 210 -12.80 -9.62 6.06
CA GLY A 210 -11.52 -9.24 5.47
C GLY A 210 -10.63 -10.42 5.10
N THR A 211 -9.34 -10.16 4.91
CA THR A 211 -8.33 -11.16 4.56
C THR A 211 -7.80 -11.83 5.83
N LYS A 212 -7.81 -13.17 5.85
CA LYS A 212 -7.24 -13.96 6.95
C LYS A 212 -5.73 -13.76 7.00
N ILE A 213 -5.23 -13.20 8.09
CA ILE A 213 -3.81 -12.92 8.29
C ILE A 213 -3.27 -13.62 9.54
N ARG A 214 -1.95 -13.89 9.58
CA ARG A 214 -1.28 -14.57 10.70
C ARG A 214 0.04 -13.85 11.04
N PRO A 215 0.62 -14.06 12.23
CA PRO A 215 1.92 -13.50 12.58
C PRO A 215 3.03 -13.88 11.58
N THR A 216 2.90 -15.04 10.92
CA THR A 216 3.83 -15.50 9.88
C THR A 216 3.85 -14.62 8.61
N ALA A 217 2.87 -13.73 8.44
CA ALA A 217 2.90 -12.71 7.39
C ALA A 217 3.92 -11.61 7.72
N ASP A 218 3.98 -11.17 8.97
CA ASP A 218 5.00 -10.22 9.43
C ASP A 218 6.39 -10.84 9.40
N ILE A 219 6.50 -12.14 9.69
CA ILE A 219 7.77 -12.89 9.58
C ILE A 219 8.28 -12.89 8.13
N TRP A 220 7.41 -13.14 7.16
CA TRP A 220 7.77 -13.02 5.74
C TRP A 220 8.22 -11.61 5.38
N ALA A 221 7.42 -10.60 5.76
CA ALA A 221 7.73 -9.21 5.48
C ALA A 221 9.06 -8.78 6.12
N PHE A 222 9.39 -9.27 7.31
CA PHE A 222 10.67 -9.08 7.97
C PHE A 222 11.82 -9.71 7.17
N GLY A 223 11.64 -10.92 6.62
CA GLY A 223 12.63 -11.56 5.75
C GLY A 223 12.94 -10.73 4.50
N VAL A 224 11.91 -10.19 3.84
CA VAL A 224 12.08 -9.29 2.69
C VAL A 224 12.81 -8.01 3.13
N LEU A 225 12.36 -7.40 4.22
CA LEU A 225 12.95 -6.18 4.77
C LEU A 225 14.43 -6.37 5.12
N ALA A 226 14.78 -7.47 5.79
CA ALA A 226 16.15 -7.80 6.17
C ALA A 226 17.06 -7.94 4.95
N HIS A 227 16.58 -8.63 3.90
CA HIS A 227 17.31 -8.72 2.64
C HIS A 227 17.57 -7.33 2.05
N VAL A 228 16.50 -6.52 1.87
CA VAL A 228 16.60 -5.16 1.30
C VAL A 228 17.53 -4.26 2.11
N VAL A 229 17.44 -4.28 3.45
CA VAL A 229 18.25 -3.44 4.32
C VAL A 229 19.73 -3.81 4.26
N LEU A 230 20.05 -5.10 4.08
CA LEU A 230 21.43 -5.58 4.10
C LEU A 230 22.10 -5.56 2.72
N THR A 231 21.34 -5.53 1.63
CA THR A 231 21.85 -5.72 0.26
C THR A 231 21.36 -4.67 -0.74
N GLY A 232 20.37 -3.85 -0.37
CA GLY A 232 19.77 -2.85 -1.26
C GLY A 232 18.90 -3.44 -2.38
N SER A 233 18.60 -4.75 -2.34
CA SER A 233 17.87 -5.45 -3.40
C SER A 233 16.74 -6.30 -2.84
N LEU A 234 15.71 -6.58 -3.66
CA LEU A 234 14.61 -7.47 -3.29
C LEU A 234 15.00 -8.94 -3.52
N PRO A 235 14.53 -9.88 -2.68
CA PRO A 235 14.88 -11.30 -2.79
C PRO A 235 14.17 -12.03 -3.94
N LEU A 236 13.15 -11.41 -4.55
CA LEU A 236 12.41 -11.93 -5.69
C LEU A 236 12.58 -11.03 -6.92
N PRO A 237 12.70 -11.61 -8.13
CA PRO A 237 12.95 -10.86 -9.35
C PRO A 237 11.72 -10.07 -9.83
N GLY A 238 11.98 -8.97 -10.55
CA GLY A 238 10.96 -8.21 -11.27
C GLY A 238 11.17 -6.70 -11.15
N GLY A 239 11.06 -6.00 -12.28
CA GLY A 239 11.20 -4.54 -12.33
C GLY A 239 9.97 -3.78 -11.80
N THR A 240 8.81 -4.45 -11.74
CA THR A 240 7.55 -3.84 -11.29
C THR A 240 6.96 -4.63 -10.11
N PRO A 241 6.13 -3.99 -9.26
CA PRO A 241 5.42 -4.69 -8.18
C PRO A 241 4.57 -5.86 -8.67
N ALA A 242 3.95 -5.73 -9.86
CA ALA A 242 3.17 -6.81 -10.46
C ALA A 242 4.04 -8.02 -10.85
N ALA A 243 5.20 -7.78 -11.45
CA ALA A 243 6.15 -8.85 -11.80
C ALA A 243 6.71 -9.55 -10.55
N ARG A 244 6.99 -8.79 -9.48
CA ARG A 244 7.47 -9.35 -8.22
C ARG A 244 6.41 -10.15 -7.48
N ARG A 245 5.15 -9.69 -7.52
CA ARG A 245 3.99 -10.45 -7.04
C ARG A 245 3.89 -11.80 -7.75
N ASP A 246 3.98 -11.80 -9.07
CA ASP A 246 3.94 -13.01 -9.90
C ASP A 246 5.13 -13.95 -9.61
N ALA A 247 6.33 -13.40 -9.42
CA ALA A 247 7.49 -14.16 -8.95
C ALA A 247 7.28 -14.78 -7.56
N ALA A 248 6.65 -14.06 -6.62
CA ALA A 248 6.29 -14.60 -5.31
C ALA A 248 5.32 -15.79 -5.42
N LEU A 249 4.32 -15.70 -6.31
CA LEU A 249 3.37 -16.78 -6.56
C LEU A 249 4.04 -18.01 -7.18
N ARG A 250 4.92 -17.83 -8.18
CA ARG A 250 5.75 -18.92 -8.73
C ARG A 250 6.66 -19.54 -7.68
N TYR A 251 7.27 -18.71 -6.82
CA TYR A 251 8.11 -19.18 -5.73
C TYR A 251 7.32 -20.08 -4.76
N ALA A 252 6.08 -19.69 -4.42
CA ALA A 252 5.19 -20.51 -3.60
C ALA A 252 4.90 -21.89 -4.25
N ARG A 253 4.77 -21.95 -5.58
CA ARG A 253 4.58 -23.20 -6.35
C ARG A 253 5.87 -23.99 -6.57
N GLY A 254 7.03 -23.44 -6.24
CA GLY A 254 8.34 -24.05 -6.48
C GLY A 254 8.86 -23.93 -7.91
N GLU A 255 8.30 -22.98 -8.68
CA GLU A 255 8.67 -22.67 -10.06
C GLU A 255 9.73 -21.56 -10.15
N GLU A 256 10.03 -20.89 -9.03
CA GLU A 256 11.03 -19.83 -8.89
C GLU A 256 11.84 -20.09 -7.61
N GLU A 257 13.08 -19.62 -7.57
CA GLU A 257 13.94 -19.68 -6.39
C GLU A 257 14.24 -18.27 -5.86
N LEU A 258 14.54 -18.17 -4.55
CA LEU A 258 14.97 -16.91 -3.95
C LEU A 258 16.32 -16.49 -4.54
N ARG A 259 16.45 -15.21 -4.89
CA ARG A 259 17.70 -14.60 -5.35
C ARG A 259 18.35 -13.86 -4.19
N LEU A 260 18.81 -14.63 -3.20
CA LEU A 260 19.53 -14.05 -2.06
C LEU A 260 20.88 -13.50 -2.53
N SER A 261 21.12 -12.22 -2.29
CA SER A 261 22.37 -11.56 -2.71
C SER A 261 23.60 -12.29 -2.16
N PRO A 262 24.69 -12.41 -2.93
CA PRO A 262 25.99 -12.84 -2.41
C PRO A 262 26.52 -11.91 -1.30
N GLU A 263 26.09 -10.64 -1.28
CA GLU A 263 26.47 -9.65 -0.26
C GLU A 263 25.74 -9.84 1.07
N LEU A 264 24.70 -10.68 1.10
CA LEU A 264 23.99 -11.02 2.33
C LEU A 264 24.92 -11.79 3.27
N PRO A 265 25.17 -11.31 4.50
CA PRO A 265 26.06 -12.00 5.44
C PRO A 265 25.54 -13.38 5.80
N GLU A 266 26.45 -14.33 6.01
CA GLU A 266 26.07 -15.72 6.27
C GLU A 266 25.15 -15.90 7.50
N PRO A 267 25.38 -15.23 8.65
CA PRO A 267 24.44 -15.31 9.78
C PRO A 267 23.02 -14.87 9.44
N TRP A 268 22.86 -13.96 8.48
CA TRP A 268 21.58 -13.44 8.03
C TRP A 268 20.96 -14.30 6.92
N ARG A 269 21.75 -15.09 6.19
CA ARG A 269 21.27 -15.93 5.09
C ARG A 269 20.25 -16.94 5.56
N ASP A 270 20.51 -17.62 6.68
CA ASP A 270 19.59 -18.61 7.24
C ASP A 270 18.35 -17.96 7.86
N ILE A 271 18.52 -16.82 8.54
CA ILE A 271 17.40 -16.04 9.09
C ILE A 271 16.45 -15.63 7.97
N VAL A 272 16.98 -15.04 6.89
CA VAL A 272 16.17 -14.61 5.74
C VAL A 272 15.50 -15.80 5.06
N ARG A 273 16.21 -16.93 4.89
CA ARG A 273 15.65 -18.15 4.29
C ARG A 273 14.48 -18.70 5.09
N ASP A 274 14.60 -18.77 6.42
CA ASP A 274 13.55 -19.26 7.31
C ASP A 274 12.33 -18.34 7.28
N CYS A 275 12.56 -17.02 7.30
CA CYS A 275 11.50 -16.02 7.20
C CYS A 275 10.75 -16.10 5.86
N LEU A 276 11.47 -16.40 4.77
CA LEU A 276 10.93 -16.50 3.42
C LEU A 276 10.52 -17.93 3.03
N ALA A 277 10.29 -18.83 3.99
CA ALA A 277 9.78 -20.17 3.68
C ALA A 277 8.44 -20.09 2.93
N ARG A 278 8.27 -20.95 1.91
CA ARG A 278 7.13 -20.91 0.96
C ARG A 278 5.76 -20.97 1.65
N ARG A 279 5.61 -21.90 2.60
CA ARG A 279 4.35 -22.16 3.30
C ARG A 279 4.34 -21.51 4.68
N HIS A 280 3.18 -21.07 5.12
CA HIS A 280 3.05 -20.41 6.41
C HIS A 280 3.37 -21.34 7.59
N GLU A 281 3.13 -22.65 7.45
CA GLU A 281 3.40 -23.66 8.49
C GLU A 281 4.89 -23.83 8.73
N ASP A 282 5.70 -23.70 7.68
CA ASP A 282 7.16 -23.75 7.79
C ASP A 282 7.67 -22.48 8.46
N ARG A 283 7.10 -21.31 8.11
CA ARG A 283 7.37 -20.04 8.81
C ARG A 283 6.93 -20.06 10.28
N ALA A 284 5.82 -20.73 10.59
CA ALA A 284 5.23 -20.78 11.95
C ALA A 284 6.14 -21.47 12.98
N ARG A 285 7.19 -22.17 12.55
CA ARG A 285 8.26 -22.68 13.42
C ARG A 285 9.07 -21.56 14.07
N HIS A 286 8.98 -20.35 13.53
CA HIS A 286 9.68 -19.17 13.99
C HIS A 286 8.69 -18.08 14.42
N THR A 287 8.66 -17.80 15.72
CA THR A 287 8.01 -16.60 16.26
C THR A 287 8.96 -15.41 16.18
N ALA A 288 8.44 -14.18 16.24
CA ALA A 288 9.28 -12.98 16.34
C ALA A 288 10.25 -13.07 17.54
N ALA A 289 9.78 -13.57 18.70
CA ALA A 289 10.62 -13.87 19.85
C ALA A 289 11.80 -14.83 19.53
N SER A 290 11.52 -15.93 18.82
CA SER A 290 12.56 -16.92 18.47
C SER A 290 13.59 -16.35 17.48
N LEU A 291 13.14 -15.48 16.57
CA LEU A 291 14.02 -14.82 15.59
C LEU A 291 14.87 -13.74 16.24
N LEU A 292 14.34 -13.01 17.22
CA LEU A 292 15.03 -11.90 17.87
C LEU A 292 16.41 -12.29 18.38
N SER A 293 16.52 -13.43 19.08
CA SER A 293 17.82 -13.94 19.58
C SER A 293 18.85 -14.18 18.47
N ARG A 294 18.42 -14.75 17.32
CA ARG A 294 19.28 -15.00 16.15
C ARG A 294 19.67 -13.70 15.47
N VAL A 295 18.73 -12.77 15.37
CA VAL A 295 18.91 -11.44 14.77
C VAL A 295 19.89 -10.61 15.59
N GLU A 296 19.77 -10.59 16.92
CA GLU A 296 20.69 -9.89 17.81
C GLU A 296 22.12 -10.44 17.70
N ALA A 297 22.27 -11.78 17.68
CA ALA A 297 23.56 -12.41 17.46
C ALA A 297 24.16 -12.04 16.09
N ALA A 298 23.35 -12.09 15.03
CA ALA A 298 23.78 -11.73 13.67
C ALA A 298 24.08 -10.23 13.51
N ALA A 299 23.45 -9.36 14.31
CA ALA A 299 23.74 -7.94 14.35
C ALA A 299 25.04 -7.63 15.10
N ALA A 300 25.32 -8.35 16.19
CA ALA A 300 26.53 -8.20 16.99
C ALA A 300 27.81 -8.63 16.26
N ASP A 301 27.73 -9.62 15.36
CA ASP A 301 28.89 -10.12 14.60
C ASP A 301 29.50 -9.06 13.67
N ARG A 302 28.71 -8.08 13.19
CA ARG A 302 29.22 -6.90 12.46
C ARG A 302 29.73 -5.77 13.35
N ALA A 303 29.44 -5.79 14.65
CA ALA A 303 29.99 -4.83 15.62
C ALA A 303 31.43 -5.19 16.06
N ALA A 304 31.97 -6.34 15.62
CA ALA A 304 33.38 -6.67 15.83
C ALA A 304 34.29 -5.68 15.07
N PRO A 305 35.25 -5.01 15.74
CA PRO A 305 36.00 -3.92 15.13
C PRO A 305 37.00 -4.45 14.12
N ARG A 306 36.70 -4.29 12.82
CA ARG A 306 37.74 -4.24 11.80
C ARG A 306 38.56 -2.99 12.03
N ARG A 307 39.66 -3.12 12.78
CA ARG A 307 40.73 -2.12 12.86
C ARG A 307 41.20 -1.81 11.45
N VAL A 308 40.91 -0.62 10.95
CA VAL A 308 41.61 -0.02 9.82
C VAL A 308 42.30 1.24 10.36
N PRO A 309 43.64 1.41 10.17
CA PRO A 309 44.37 2.57 10.67
C PRO A 309 43.83 3.87 10.07
N GLY A 310 43.77 4.91 10.90
CA GLY A 310 42.98 6.11 10.65
C GLY A 310 43.40 6.96 9.46
N ILE A 311 42.39 7.63 8.88
CA ILE A 311 42.50 8.99 8.36
C ILE A 311 41.30 9.76 8.93
N LEU A 312 41.58 10.55 9.96
CA LEU A 312 40.68 11.60 10.43
C LEU A 312 40.67 12.73 9.40
N ARG A 313 39.46 13.13 8.99
CA ARG A 313 39.00 14.46 8.51
C ARG A 313 38.26 14.38 7.17
N ALA A 314 36.94 14.56 7.22
CA ALA A 314 36.28 15.77 6.72
C ALA A 314 34.76 15.56 6.61
N LEU A 315 34.02 15.93 7.66
CA LEU A 315 32.60 16.26 7.56
C LEU A 315 32.37 17.56 8.34
N ASP A 316 32.47 18.70 7.64
CA ASP A 316 31.93 19.99 8.08
C ASP A 316 30.66 20.28 7.26
N PRO A 317 29.46 20.41 7.87
CA PRO A 317 28.19 20.57 7.16
C PRO A 317 27.95 21.97 6.53
N ARG A 318 28.82 22.98 6.72
CA ARG A 318 28.46 24.39 6.44
C ARG A 318 28.78 24.94 5.04
N ARG A 319 29.07 24.11 4.02
CA ARG A 319 29.58 24.61 2.73
C ARG A 319 28.85 24.23 1.44
N ARG A 320 27.56 23.83 1.49
CA ARG A 320 26.79 23.48 0.27
C ARG A 320 25.80 24.56 -0.23
N TRP A 321 25.68 25.69 0.44
CA TRP A 321 24.89 26.82 -0.05
C TRP A 321 25.81 27.86 -0.68
N ARG A 322 26.15 27.68 -1.96
CA ARG A 322 26.51 28.73 -2.93
C ARG A 322 26.97 28.09 -4.24
N ARG A 323 26.18 28.32 -5.30
CA ARG A 323 26.51 28.42 -6.74
C ARG A 323 25.62 27.55 -7.63
N ALA A 324 24.50 28.14 -8.06
CA ALA A 324 24.06 28.12 -9.46
C ALA A 324 22.86 29.09 -9.61
N VAL A 325 23.19 30.37 -9.84
CA VAL A 325 22.31 31.35 -10.49
C VAL A 325 22.99 31.69 -11.83
N ILE A 326 22.19 31.77 -12.89
CA ILE A 326 22.32 32.45 -14.21
C ILE A 326 21.49 31.59 -15.20
N THR A 327 20.20 31.87 -15.44
CA THR A 327 19.55 32.83 -16.38
C THR A 327 19.68 32.50 -17.87
N ALA A 328 18.53 32.22 -18.51
CA ALA A 328 18.04 32.67 -19.83
C ALA A 328 16.88 31.72 -20.23
N GLY A 329 15.76 32.11 -20.83
CA GLY A 329 15.28 33.35 -21.40
C GLY A 329 13.86 33.09 -21.93
N THR A 330 13.09 34.15 -22.02
CA THR A 330 11.67 34.27 -22.41
C THR A 330 11.39 33.87 -23.86
N VAL A 331 10.24 33.23 -24.12
CA VAL A 331 9.33 33.59 -25.23
C VAL A 331 7.89 33.45 -24.75
N ALA A 332 7.21 34.59 -24.66
CA ALA A 332 5.76 34.68 -24.61
C ALA A 332 5.27 34.99 -26.03
N LEU A 333 4.22 34.31 -26.50
CA LEU A 333 3.35 34.82 -27.55
C LEU A 333 1.91 34.44 -27.22
N ALA A 334 1.10 35.48 -27.14
CA ALA A 334 -0.33 35.46 -26.90
C ALA A 334 -1.10 35.17 -28.19
N VAL A 335 -2.26 34.51 -28.07
CA VAL A 335 -3.40 34.73 -28.97
C VAL A 335 -4.65 34.88 -28.12
N LEU A 336 -5.37 35.98 -28.36
CA LEU A 336 -6.61 36.43 -27.74
C LEU A 336 -7.79 36.13 -28.68
N GLY A 337 -8.96 35.83 -28.09
CA GLY A 337 -10.30 36.07 -28.67
C GLY A 337 -10.93 34.90 -29.44
N VAL A 338 -12.24 34.65 -29.48
CA VAL A 338 -13.47 35.35 -29.01
C VAL A 338 -14.64 34.31 -29.01
N VAL A 339 -15.34 34.20 -27.87
CA VAL A 339 -16.81 34.22 -27.64
C VAL A 339 -17.82 33.31 -28.40
N TRP A 340 -18.60 32.59 -27.56
CA TRP A 340 -20.01 32.12 -27.59
C TRP A 340 -20.49 31.02 -28.55
N GLY A 341 -21.14 30.01 -27.93
CA GLY A 341 -21.99 29.01 -28.57
C GLY A 341 -22.66 28.13 -27.52
N SER A 342 -23.91 28.46 -27.20
CA SER A 342 -24.84 27.78 -26.31
C SER A 342 -24.94 26.27 -26.55
N GLY A 343 -24.93 25.48 -25.48
CA GLY A 343 -25.13 24.03 -25.57
C GLY A 343 -25.41 23.41 -24.20
N LEU A 344 -26.62 23.63 -23.70
CA LEU A 344 -27.25 22.76 -22.71
C LEU A 344 -27.24 21.32 -23.23
N LEU A 345 -26.43 20.44 -22.66
CA LEU A 345 -26.56 18.98 -22.77
C LEU A 345 -26.12 18.33 -21.43
N PRO A 346 -26.71 17.18 -21.09
CA PRO A 346 -27.42 17.00 -19.85
C PRO A 346 -26.55 16.46 -18.72
N LEU A 347 -27.03 16.68 -17.49
CA LEU A 347 -26.63 15.97 -16.27
C LEU A 347 -26.52 14.47 -16.55
N GLY A 348 -25.30 14.01 -16.77
CA GLY A 348 -24.98 12.61 -16.99
C GLY A 348 -24.94 11.87 -15.66
N GLY A 349 -26.07 11.21 -15.35
CA GLY A 349 -26.15 9.90 -14.72
C GLY A 349 -25.47 9.74 -13.36
N ALA A 350 -26.29 9.63 -12.32
CA ALA A 350 -25.92 8.90 -11.11
C ALA A 350 -25.24 7.57 -11.50
N ALA A 351 -24.03 7.33 -11.01
CA ALA A 351 -23.39 6.03 -11.13
C ALA A 351 -24.23 5.02 -10.32
N GLU A 352 -25.12 4.30 -11.02
CA GLU A 352 -25.87 3.20 -10.43
C GLU A 352 -24.91 2.10 -9.97
N ALA A 353 -25.09 1.72 -8.71
CA ALA A 353 -24.20 0.86 -7.95
C ALA A 353 -24.13 -0.57 -8.52
N GLY A 354 -22.92 -1.02 -8.87
CA GLY A 354 -22.66 -2.42 -9.23
C GLY A 354 -21.34 -2.65 -9.96
N TYR A 355 -21.11 -1.87 -11.02
CA TYR A 355 -19.99 -2.03 -11.96
C TYR A 355 -18.61 -1.59 -11.42
N GLU A 356 -18.59 -0.77 -10.36
CA GLU A 356 -17.34 -0.25 -9.74
C GLU A 356 -16.46 -1.35 -9.13
N ARG A 357 -17.03 -2.56 -8.94
CA ARG A 357 -16.29 -3.73 -8.45
C ARG A 357 -15.32 -4.29 -9.50
N CYS A 358 -15.48 -3.94 -10.77
CA CYS A 358 -14.57 -4.38 -11.83
C CYS A 358 -13.23 -3.64 -11.71
N ARG A 359 -12.13 -4.38 -11.63
CA ARG A 359 -10.80 -3.76 -11.52
C ARG A 359 -10.40 -3.13 -12.85
N ARG A 360 -9.62 -2.04 -12.78
CA ARG A 360 -9.02 -1.45 -13.97
C ARG A 360 -8.09 -2.44 -14.65
N GLY A 361 -8.16 -2.53 -15.98
CA GLY A 361 -7.42 -3.51 -16.76
C GLY A 361 -8.11 -4.87 -16.89
N ALA A 362 -9.39 -4.98 -16.50
CA ALA A 362 -10.16 -6.21 -16.59
C ALA A 362 -11.50 -6.01 -17.32
N VAL A 363 -12.05 -7.11 -17.83
CA VAL A 363 -13.46 -7.20 -18.23
C VAL A 363 -14.22 -8.03 -17.21
N CYS A 364 -15.37 -7.54 -16.75
CA CYS A 364 -16.13 -8.21 -15.69
C CYS A 364 -17.52 -8.57 -16.13
N PHE A 365 -17.94 -9.78 -15.76
CA PHE A 365 -19.28 -10.30 -15.98
C PHE A 365 -20.00 -10.47 -14.65
N TYR A 366 -21.32 -10.30 -14.67
CA TYR A 366 -22.16 -10.22 -13.49
C TYR A 366 -23.38 -11.15 -13.61
N ALA A 367 -23.83 -11.74 -12.51
CA ALA A 367 -24.97 -12.66 -12.48
C ALA A 367 -26.33 -11.97 -12.70
N GLU A 368 -26.40 -10.65 -12.50
CA GLU A 368 -27.61 -9.85 -12.67
C GLU A 368 -27.37 -8.67 -13.64
N GLU A 369 -28.47 -8.05 -14.06
CA GLU A 369 -28.44 -6.82 -14.84
C GLU A 369 -27.87 -5.64 -14.01
N ASP A 370 -27.36 -4.64 -14.72
CA ASP A 370 -26.83 -3.40 -14.12
C ASP A 370 -25.63 -3.63 -13.17
N GLY A 371 -24.85 -4.68 -13.41
CA GLY A 371 -23.62 -4.95 -12.67
C GLY A 371 -23.86 -5.45 -11.26
N ARG A 372 -25.05 -5.99 -10.97
CA ARG A 372 -25.44 -6.55 -9.67
C ARG A 372 -25.15 -8.05 -9.56
N GLY A 373 -25.40 -8.63 -8.39
CA GLY A 373 -25.17 -10.05 -8.13
C GLY A 373 -23.69 -10.46 -8.03
N GLU A 374 -23.44 -11.77 -8.10
CA GLU A 374 -22.10 -12.36 -8.14
C GLU A 374 -21.31 -11.84 -9.37
N MET A 375 -19.99 -11.66 -9.23
CA MET A 375 -19.15 -11.01 -10.24
C MET A 375 -17.87 -11.81 -10.46
N CYS A 376 -17.41 -11.82 -11.70
CA CYS A 376 -16.11 -12.34 -12.08
C CYS A 376 -15.33 -11.33 -12.93
N SER A 377 -14.05 -11.17 -12.60
CA SER A 377 -13.12 -10.29 -13.30
C SER A 377 -12.15 -11.15 -14.11
N TRP A 378 -12.14 -10.99 -15.44
CA TRP A 378 -11.19 -11.68 -16.29
C TRP A 378 -9.92 -10.84 -16.47
N VAL A 379 -8.78 -11.51 -16.33
CA VAL A 379 -7.45 -10.98 -16.61
C VAL A 379 -6.83 -11.91 -17.64
N ASP A 380 -6.21 -11.34 -18.67
CA ASP A 380 -5.76 -11.97 -19.92
C ASP A 380 -5.36 -13.45 -19.85
N GLY A 381 -5.94 -14.26 -20.73
CA GLY A 381 -5.45 -15.60 -21.07
C GLY A 381 -6.44 -16.76 -20.88
N ASP A 382 -7.57 -16.55 -20.20
CA ASP A 382 -8.53 -17.63 -19.98
C ASP A 382 -9.34 -17.93 -21.25
N THR A 383 -9.54 -19.21 -21.54
CA THR A 383 -10.37 -19.68 -22.67
C THR A 383 -11.68 -20.29 -22.21
N ASP A 384 -11.86 -20.61 -20.92
CA ASP A 384 -13.08 -21.26 -20.44
C ASP A 384 -13.50 -20.77 -19.04
N TRP A 385 -14.62 -20.05 -18.98
CA TRP A 385 -15.32 -19.63 -17.76
C TRP A 385 -15.55 -20.71 -16.69
N SER A 386 -15.58 -22.00 -17.06
CA SER A 386 -15.97 -23.13 -16.21
C SER A 386 -14.82 -24.03 -15.74
N ASP A 387 -13.66 -23.96 -16.39
CA ASP A 387 -12.51 -24.84 -16.10
C ASP A 387 -11.14 -24.12 -16.20
N GLY A 388 -11.16 -22.78 -16.24
CA GLY A 388 -9.98 -21.92 -16.35
C GLY A 388 -9.22 -21.67 -15.04
N GLN A 389 -8.20 -20.79 -15.09
CA GLN A 389 -7.33 -20.47 -13.94
C GLN A 389 -8.06 -19.70 -12.82
N ALA A 390 -9.19 -19.07 -13.14
CA ALA A 390 -10.08 -18.40 -12.19
C ALA A 390 -11.54 -18.79 -12.50
N PRO A 391 -11.98 -20.02 -12.14
CA PRO A 391 -13.30 -20.51 -12.49
C PRO A 391 -14.38 -19.66 -11.82
N CYS A 392 -15.51 -19.49 -12.50
CA CYS A 392 -16.65 -18.70 -12.02
C CYS A 392 -17.83 -19.62 -11.69
N PRO A 393 -17.94 -20.13 -10.45
CA PRO A 393 -18.89 -21.21 -10.13
C PRO A 393 -20.35 -20.81 -10.33
N TRP A 394 -20.66 -19.52 -10.18
CA TRP A 394 -22.01 -18.99 -10.38
C TRP A 394 -22.41 -18.92 -11.85
N ALA A 395 -21.44 -18.72 -12.76
CA ALA A 395 -21.73 -18.56 -14.17
C ALA A 395 -22.28 -19.87 -14.76
N ALA A 396 -21.80 -21.02 -14.30
CA ALA A 396 -22.35 -22.33 -14.65
C ALA A 396 -23.82 -22.53 -14.20
N ARG A 397 -24.28 -21.82 -13.16
CA ARG A 397 -25.65 -21.95 -12.62
C ARG A 397 -26.63 -20.99 -13.28
N SER A 398 -26.28 -19.70 -13.39
CA SER A 398 -27.21 -18.64 -13.80
C SER A 398 -26.87 -17.97 -15.13
N GLY A 399 -25.65 -18.16 -15.63
CA GLY A 399 -25.09 -17.38 -16.73
C GLY A 399 -24.88 -15.90 -16.36
N PRO A 400 -24.01 -15.18 -17.09
CA PRO A 400 -23.87 -13.74 -16.90
C PRO A 400 -25.03 -12.97 -17.55
N ARG A 401 -25.42 -11.87 -16.91
CA ARG A 401 -26.55 -10.99 -17.29
C ARG A 401 -26.12 -9.56 -17.55
N SER A 402 -24.90 -9.18 -17.17
CA SER A 402 -24.29 -7.94 -17.63
C SER A 402 -22.77 -8.03 -17.69
N VAL A 403 -22.17 -7.14 -18.47
CA VAL A 403 -20.72 -7.06 -18.71
C VAL A 403 -20.25 -5.61 -18.61
N TYR A 404 -19.04 -5.41 -18.10
CA TYR A 404 -18.36 -4.12 -18.09
C TYR A 404 -16.89 -4.28 -18.47
N ASN A 405 -16.47 -3.54 -19.49
CA ASN A 405 -15.07 -3.46 -19.89
C ASN A 405 -14.39 -2.30 -19.17
N ASN A 406 -13.62 -2.63 -18.14
CA ASN A 406 -12.83 -1.66 -17.38
C ASN A 406 -11.33 -1.68 -17.79
N GLY A 407 -11.04 -2.09 -19.03
CA GLY A 407 -9.71 -2.19 -19.61
C GLY A 407 -8.94 -0.87 -19.71
N PHE A 408 -7.71 -0.96 -20.23
CA PHE A 408 -6.88 0.20 -20.56
C PHE A 408 -7.33 0.80 -21.90
N ASP A 409 -7.24 2.11 -22.05
CA ASP A 409 -7.60 2.78 -23.30
C ASP A 409 -6.36 3.04 -24.18
N LEU A 410 -6.59 3.46 -25.43
CA LEU A 410 -5.54 3.77 -26.40
C LEU A 410 -4.66 4.95 -25.92
N ALA A 411 -5.19 5.86 -25.11
CA ALA A 411 -4.44 7.00 -24.58
C ALA A 411 -3.40 6.58 -23.53
N GLU A 412 -3.57 5.39 -22.95
CA GLU A 412 -2.64 4.76 -22.00
C GLU A 412 -1.66 3.79 -22.66
N GLY A 413 -1.63 3.73 -24.00
CA GLY A 413 -0.69 2.93 -24.78
C GLY A 413 -1.10 1.46 -25.00
N ALA A 414 -2.34 1.09 -24.67
CA ALA A 414 -2.88 -0.23 -24.99
C ALA A 414 -3.18 -0.36 -26.49
N THR A 415 -2.97 -1.55 -27.06
CA THR A 415 -3.24 -1.85 -28.49
C THR A 415 -4.52 -2.65 -28.71
N GLN A 416 -5.08 -3.23 -27.65
CA GLN A 416 -6.34 -3.95 -27.63
C GLN A 416 -7.16 -3.43 -26.45
N VAL A 417 -8.30 -2.79 -26.72
CA VAL A 417 -9.06 -2.02 -25.74
C VAL A 417 -10.52 -2.47 -25.65
N ASP A 418 -11.03 -3.06 -26.72
CA ASP A 418 -12.39 -3.59 -26.82
C ASP A 418 -12.39 -5.10 -26.59
N VAL A 419 -13.54 -5.65 -26.20
CA VAL A 419 -13.66 -7.07 -25.86
C VAL A 419 -14.78 -7.74 -26.64
N LEU A 420 -14.43 -8.77 -27.39
CA LEU A 420 -15.37 -9.73 -27.98
C LEU A 420 -15.66 -10.86 -27.01
N TYR A 421 -16.90 -11.33 -26.94
CA TYR A 421 -17.28 -12.47 -26.12
C TYR A 421 -18.06 -13.52 -26.93
N TYR A 422 -17.87 -14.80 -26.60
CA TYR A 422 -18.26 -15.95 -27.45
C TYR A 422 -19.00 -17.02 -26.67
N ALA A 423 -19.88 -17.76 -27.34
CA ALA A 423 -20.67 -18.83 -26.72
C ALA A 423 -19.84 -20.08 -26.36
N GLN A 424 -18.67 -20.26 -27.00
CA GLN A 424 -17.86 -21.46 -26.85
C GLN A 424 -16.45 -21.14 -26.29
N PRO A 425 -15.83 -22.07 -25.54
CA PRO A 425 -14.49 -21.87 -24.96
C PRO A 425 -13.39 -21.60 -25.99
N ASP A 426 -13.50 -22.16 -27.19
CA ASP A 426 -12.54 -22.00 -28.28
C ASP A 426 -12.76 -20.72 -29.13
N ARG A 427 -13.46 -19.72 -28.56
CA ARG A 427 -13.78 -18.43 -29.20
C ARG A 427 -14.58 -18.58 -30.49
N ARG A 428 -15.40 -19.62 -30.59
CA ARG A 428 -16.37 -19.79 -31.67
C ARG A 428 -17.72 -19.21 -31.30
N GLU A 429 -18.44 -18.76 -32.33
CA GLU A 429 -19.79 -18.18 -32.20
C GLU A 429 -19.79 -16.88 -31.39
N LEU A 430 -19.54 -15.77 -32.10
CA LEU A 430 -19.47 -14.43 -31.52
C LEU A 430 -20.86 -14.00 -31.01
N LEU A 431 -20.94 -13.64 -29.74
CA LEU A 431 -22.17 -13.15 -29.10
C LEU A 431 -22.24 -11.63 -29.10
N GLY A 432 -21.10 -10.94 -29.01
CA GLY A 432 -21.09 -9.48 -29.07
C GLY A 432 -19.75 -8.86 -28.72
N CYS A 433 -19.75 -7.53 -28.63
CA CYS A 433 -18.57 -6.73 -28.34
C CYS A 433 -18.90 -5.62 -27.35
N VAL A 434 -18.00 -5.38 -26.39
CA VAL A 434 -18.09 -4.31 -25.39
C VAL A 434 -16.87 -3.40 -25.47
N LYS A 435 -17.11 -2.12 -25.74
CA LYS A 435 -16.06 -1.12 -25.90
C LYS A 435 -15.41 -0.75 -24.57
N VAL A 436 -14.16 -0.29 -24.61
CA VAL A 436 -13.47 0.19 -23.41
C VAL A 436 -14.31 1.22 -22.64
N ARG A 437 -14.40 1.07 -21.31
CA ARG A 437 -15.23 1.87 -20.39
C ARG A 437 -16.73 1.87 -20.65
N THR A 438 -17.22 0.92 -21.45
CA THR A 438 -18.67 0.73 -21.67
C THR A 438 -19.16 -0.56 -21.01
N ARG A 439 -20.48 -0.63 -20.83
CA ARG A 439 -21.21 -1.70 -20.16
C ARG A 439 -22.42 -2.11 -20.99
N ALA A 440 -22.84 -3.37 -20.86
CA ALA A 440 -24.02 -3.88 -21.53
C ALA A 440 -24.74 -4.92 -20.65
N ASN A 441 -26.07 -4.92 -20.68
CA ASN A 441 -26.87 -6.04 -20.18
C ASN A 441 -26.92 -7.11 -21.28
N LEU A 442 -26.76 -8.37 -20.87
CA LEU A 442 -26.77 -9.54 -21.73
C LEU A 442 -28.16 -10.16 -21.72
N THR A 443 -28.65 -10.61 -22.87
CA THR A 443 -29.92 -11.31 -22.90
C THR A 443 -29.75 -12.72 -22.33
N GLY A 444 -30.82 -13.36 -21.83
CA GLY A 444 -30.72 -14.72 -21.28
C GLY A 444 -30.26 -15.79 -22.27
N ALA A 445 -30.24 -15.47 -23.58
CA ALA A 445 -29.69 -16.31 -24.64
C ALA A 445 -28.16 -16.15 -24.80
N ASP A 446 -27.61 -15.01 -24.39
CA ASP A 446 -26.19 -14.72 -24.47
C ASP A 446 -25.46 -15.35 -23.30
N ARG A 447 -24.87 -16.54 -23.52
CA ARG A 447 -24.08 -17.25 -22.52
C ARG A 447 -22.60 -17.23 -22.89
N PRO A 448 -21.89 -16.11 -22.68
CA PRO A 448 -20.47 -16.05 -22.99
C PRO A 448 -19.69 -17.02 -22.10
N ARG A 449 -18.91 -17.88 -22.76
CA ARG A 449 -18.00 -18.86 -22.16
C ARG A 449 -16.53 -18.50 -22.35
N SER A 450 -16.22 -17.64 -23.34
CA SER A 450 -14.90 -17.09 -23.59
C SER A 450 -14.94 -15.64 -24.07
N HIS A 451 -13.79 -14.95 -24.03
CA HIS A 451 -13.63 -13.60 -24.57
C HIS A 451 -12.26 -13.42 -25.25
N ALA A 452 -12.12 -12.35 -26.03
CA ALA A 452 -10.86 -11.92 -26.62
C ALA A 452 -10.77 -10.40 -26.66
N TRP A 453 -9.60 -9.86 -26.31
CA TRP A 453 -9.28 -8.45 -26.50
C TRP A 453 -8.97 -8.16 -27.95
N VAL A 454 -9.55 -7.08 -28.47
CA VAL A 454 -9.37 -6.61 -29.85
C VAL A 454 -9.10 -5.11 -29.89
N PRO A 455 -8.46 -4.60 -30.95
CA PRO A 455 -8.23 -3.17 -31.11
C PRO A 455 -9.52 -2.34 -31.19
N ASN A 456 -10.59 -2.90 -31.75
CA ASN A 456 -11.90 -2.26 -31.88
C ASN A 456 -13.00 -3.31 -32.07
N CYS A 457 -14.19 -3.02 -31.56
CA CYS A 457 -15.47 -3.56 -32.06
C CYS A 457 -15.74 -3.03 -33.49
#